data_AF-W4FJU5-F1
#
_entry.id   AF-W4FJU5-F1
#
_cell.length_a   1.000
_cell.length_b   1.000
_cell.length_c   1.000
_cell.angle_alpha   90.00
_cell.angle_beta   90.00
_cell.angle_gamma   90.00
#
_symmetry.space_group_name_H-M   'P 1'
#
loop_
_entity.id
_entity.type
_entity.pdbx_description
1 polymer ?
#
loop_
_entity_poly.entity_id
_entity_poly.type
_entity_poly.pdbx_seq_one_letter_code
_entity_poly.pdbx_strand_id
1 'polypeptide(L)'
;MKLLAALVHAAAAASQVEVVFDSLAPLDKGDKGSPISKARSVAVQFPRFPASHVRCSTAGLTLEYVNFTLGTLDIPTDESLWMQTEFFLLGLPHCTNSDDLERIPIQTIAKRVTFQVFPPSPIVLEPATTYWFTVHSNGKTKNKSPIWLDGTKTFSTKNDPSKEMLVAYTEGDTWAVAAAPTEDRFVPSLQVGLVRSC
;
A
#
# COMPACT_ATOMS: atom_id res chain seq x y z
N MET A 1 38.50 46.82 9.56
CA MET A 1 37.13 47.26 9.20
C MET A 1 36.58 46.32 8.15
N LYS A 2 35.39 45.75 8.38
CA LYS A 2 34.37 45.33 7.38
C LYS A 2 34.79 44.22 6.38
N LEU A 3 33.98 43.25 5.99
CA LEU A 3 32.56 42.94 6.19
C LEU A 3 32.34 41.48 5.76
N LEU A 4 31.31 40.87 6.35
CA LEU A 4 30.73 39.56 6.06
C LEU A 4 30.29 39.38 4.60
N ALA A 5 30.32 38.12 4.12
CA ALA A 5 29.31 37.44 3.28
C ALA A 5 29.99 36.23 2.60
N ALA A 6 29.42 35.03 2.49
CA ALA A 6 28.06 34.57 2.72
C ALA A 6 28.13 33.10 3.14
N LEU A 7 27.53 32.78 4.28
CA LEU A 7 27.13 31.42 4.58
C LEU A 7 25.91 31.14 3.70
N VAL A 8 26.12 30.42 2.60
CA VAL A 8 25.04 29.89 1.77
C VAL A 8 24.28 28.92 2.65
N HIS A 9 23.21 29.40 3.28
CA HIS A 9 22.16 28.54 3.80
C HIS A 9 21.46 27.93 2.60
N ALA A 10 22.00 26.85 2.07
CA ALA A 10 21.17 25.86 1.40
C ALA A 10 20.27 25.30 2.51
N ALA A 11 19.12 25.94 2.71
CA ALA A 11 18.02 25.31 3.42
C ALA A 11 17.59 24.13 2.55
N ALA A 12 18.17 22.96 2.80
CA ALA A 12 17.51 21.73 2.45
C ALA A 12 16.20 21.76 3.23
N ALA A 13 15.09 22.10 2.57
CA ALA A 13 13.78 21.85 3.12
C ALA A 13 13.78 20.36 3.49
N ALA A 14 13.75 20.07 4.79
CA ALA A 14 13.65 18.69 5.24
C ALA A 14 12.28 18.20 4.79
N SER A 15 12.23 17.53 3.65
CA SER A 15 11.08 16.76 3.19
C SER A 15 10.72 15.77 4.30
N GLN A 16 9.70 16.12 5.10
CA GLN A 16 9.22 15.25 6.17
C GLN A 16 8.27 14.22 5.57
N VAL A 17 8.51 12.95 5.89
CA VAL A 17 7.60 11.86 5.57
C VAL A 17 6.40 11.93 6.51
N GLU A 18 5.20 11.91 5.93
CA GLU A 18 3.93 11.91 6.61
C GLU A 18 3.20 10.59 6.33
N VAL A 19 2.83 9.87 7.39
CA VAL A 19 2.01 8.67 7.28
C VAL A 19 0.55 9.08 7.10
N VAL A 20 0.03 8.89 5.89
CA VAL A 20 -1.35 9.28 5.55
C VAL A 20 -2.36 8.16 5.71
N PHE A 21 -1.87 6.92 5.74
CA PHE A 21 -2.69 5.75 6.00
C PHE A 21 -1.91 4.72 6.81
N ASP A 22 -2.58 4.12 7.77
CA ASP A 22 -2.06 3.02 8.57
C ASP A 22 -3.22 2.14 9.08
N SER A 23 -3.28 0.89 8.63
CA SER A 23 -4.17 -0.15 9.15
C SER A 23 -3.54 -0.97 10.29
N LEU A 24 -2.35 -0.57 10.74
CA LEU A 24 -1.53 -1.15 11.80
C LEU A 24 -0.98 -2.55 11.48
N ALA A 25 0.10 -2.92 12.18
CA ALA A 25 0.71 -4.23 12.02
C ALA A 25 -0.24 -5.37 12.46
N PRO A 26 -0.13 -6.57 11.85
CA PRO A 26 -0.88 -7.75 12.27
C PRO A 26 -0.50 -8.26 13.67
N LEU A 27 -1.44 -8.95 14.35
CA LEU A 27 -1.19 -9.59 15.65
C LEU A 27 -0.24 -10.78 15.58
N ASP A 28 0.30 -11.14 16.75
CA ASP A 28 1.26 -12.24 16.86
C ASP A 28 0.71 -13.65 16.59
N LYS A 29 -0.61 -13.82 16.58
CA LYS A 29 -1.27 -15.12 16.69
C LYS A 29 -1.57 -15.86 15.36
N GLY A 30 -1.24 -15.33 14.17
CA GLY A 30 -1.64 -15.92 12.86
C GLY A 30 -3.17 -15.98 12.67
N ASP A 31 -3.82 -16.27 11.54
CA ASP A 31 -3.50 -16.30 10.09
C ASP A 31 -4.64 -15.57 9.35
N LYS A 32 -5.18 -14.50 9.95
CA LYS A 32 -6.25 -13.72 9.31
C LYS A 32 -5.66 -12.86 8.21
N GLY A 33 -6.19 -13.00 7.01
CA GLY A 33 -5.71 -12.28 5.86
C GLY A 33 -6.25 -12.83 4.55
N SER A 34 -5.72 -12.30 3.46
CA SER A 34 -6.14 -12.63 2.11
C SER A 34 -5.03 -13.34 1.34
N PRO A 35 -5.23 -14.60 0.90
CA PRO A 35 -4.28 -15.28 0.04
C PRO A 35 -4.10 -14.55 -1.30
N ILE A 36 -2.86 -14.35 -1.72
CA ILE A 36 -2.50 -13.71 -2.99
C ILE A 36 -1.88 -14.75 -3.91
N SER A 37 -2.52 -15.01 -5.04
CA SER A 37 -2.11 -16.05 -5.99
C SER A 37 -2.28 -15.57 -7.43
N LYS A 38 -1.80 -16.35 -8.39
CA LYS A 38 -1.97 -16.04 -9.82
C LYS A 38 -3.45 -15.88 -10.20
N ALA A 39 -4.34 -16.60 -9.52
CA ALA A 39 -5.79 -16.55 -9.78
C ALA A 39 -6.55 -15.50 -8.93
N ARG A 40 -5.86 -14.86 -7.97
CA ARG A 40 -6.48 -13.92 -7.03
C ARG A 40 -5.46 -12.90 -6.55
N SER A 41 -5.59 -11.68 -7.02
CA SER A 41 -4.87 -10.51 -6.51
C SER A 41 -5.71 -9.80 -5.46
N VAL A 42 -5.07 -9.00 -4.61
CA VAL A 42 -5.72 -8.28 -3.51
C VAL A 42 -5.40 -6.80 -3.65
N ALA A 43 -6.38 -5.94 -3.40
CA ALA A 43 -6.22 -4.49 -3.41
C ALA A 43 -6.75 -3.88 -2.11
N VAL A 44 -6.09 -2.83 -1.64
CA VAL A 44 -6.56 -1.99 -0.53
C VAL A 44 -6.72 -0.56 -1.01
N GLN A 45 -7.90 0.00 -0.77
CA GLN A 45 -8.19 1.40 -0.98
C GLN A 45 -7.78 2.17 0.27
N PHE A 46 -7.02 3.25 0.09
CA PHE A 46 -6.65 4.14 1.19
C PHE A 46 -7.30 5.52 1.02
N PRO A 47 -7.49 6.27 2.13
CA PRO A 47 -8.38 7.43 2.15
C PRO A 47 -7.86 8.56 1.29
N ARG A 48 -8.80 9.38 0.84
CA ARG A 48 -8.46 10.69 0.29
C ARG A 48 -7.88 11.53 1.42
N PHE A 49 -6.69 12.10 1.19
CA PHE A 49 -6.11 13.06 2.13
C PHE A 49 -6.67 14.46 1.86
N PRO A 50 -6.99 15.25 2.91
CA PRO A 50 -7.59 16.56 2.74
C PRO A 50 -6.68 17.50 1.94
N ALA A 51 -7.27 18.34 1.08
CA ALA A 51 -6.53 19.38 0.36
C ALA A 51 -5.76 20.34 1.29
N SER A 52 -6.19 20.49 2.55
CA SER A 52 -5.47 21.27 3.57
C SER A 52 -4.11 20.68 3.97
N HIS A 53 -3.80 19.44 3.60
CA HIS A 53 -2.47 18.84 3.74
C HIS A 53 -1.51 19.35 2.67
N VAL A 54 -2.03 19.92 1.57
CA VAL A 54 -1.26 20.63 0.55
C VAL A 54 -1.15 22.11 0.93
N ARG A 55 -0.18 22.43 1.80
CA ARG A 55 0.12 23.82 2.19
C ARG A 55 0.98 24.58 1.18
N CYS A 56 1.65 23.86 0.28
CA CYS A 56 2.41 24.43 -0.83
C CYS A 56 1.47 24.47 -2.05
N SER A 57 1.11 25.67 -2.51
CA SER A 57 -0.07 25.97 -3.35
C SER A 57 -0.16 25.27 -4.71
N THR A 58 0.74 24.35 -5.04
CA THR A 58 0.82 23.65 -6.33
C THR A 58 1.44 22.25 -6.26
N ALA A 59 1.94 21.78 -5.12
CA ALA A 59 2.68 20.52 -5.03
C ALA A 59 1.82 19.40 -4.43
N GLY A 60 1.58 18.33 -5.21
CA GLY A 60 0.97 17.11 -4.69
C GLY A 60 1.89 16.39 -3.68
N LEU A 61 1.34 15.42 -2.97
CA LEU A 61 2.13 14.58 -2.05
C LEU A 61 2.78 13.46 -2.85
N THR A 62 4.10 13.32 -2.75
CA THR A 62 4.81 12.26 -3.47
C THR A 62 4.80 10.99 -2.64
N LEU A 63 4.41 9.86 -3.22
CA LEU A 63 4.53 8.57 -2.57
C LEU A 63 6.01 8.26 -2.31
N GLU A 64 6.35 8.08 -1.04
CA GLU A 64 7.70 7.72 -0.62
C GLU A 64 7.80 6.21 -0.46
N TYR A 65 6.93 5.64 0.36
CA TYR A 65 6.95 4.19 0.61
C TYR A 65 5.57 3.64 0.93
N VAL A 66 5.47 2.32 0.75
CA VAL A 66 4.40 1.51 1.31
C VAL A 66 4.96 0.34 2.10
N ASN A 67 4.45 0.15 3.32
CA ASN A 67 4.72 -1.02 4.13
C ASN A 67 3.50 -1.94 4.17
N PHE A 68 3.73 -3.24 4.02
CA PHE A 68 2.69 -4.25 4.19
C PHE A 68 3.28 -5.56 4.70
N THR A 69 2.46 -6.39 5.33
CA THR A 69 2.95 -7.62 5.97
C THR A 69 2.32 -8.87 5.37
N LEU A 70 3.17 -9.79 4.94
CA LEU A 70 2.77 -11.08 4.41
C LEU A 70 3.09 -12.22 5.40
N GLY A 71 2.21 -13.21 5.46
CA GLY A 71 2.52 -14.53 5.97
C GLY A 71 3.02 -15.41 4.83
N THR A 72 4.16 -16.07 5.03
CA THR A 72 4.86 -16.83 3.98
C THR A 72 5.16 -18.28 4.36
N LEU A 73 4.61 -18.79 5.48
CA LEU A 73 4.88 -20.15 5.98
C LEU A 73 4.46 -21.25 5.02
N ASP A 74 3.32 -21.10 4.35
CA ASP A 74 2.72 -22.16 3.53
C ASP A 74 3.20 -22.14 2.06
N ILE A 75 4.27 -21.37 1.79
CA ILE A 75 4.85 -21.24 0.46
C ILE A 75 5.80 -22.43 0.18
N PRO A 76 5.73 -23.06 -1.00
CA PRO A 76 6.69 -24.09 -1.40
C PRO A 76 8.11 -23.50 -1.48
N THR A 77 9.07 -24.12 -0.80
CA THR A 77 10.49 -23.68 -0.79
C THR A 77 11.17 -23.78 -2.15
N ASP A 78 10.65 -24.61 -3.05
CA ASP A 78 11.28 -24.93 -4.33
C ASP A 78 10.73 -24.08 -5.49
N GLU A 79 9.70 -23.27 -5.25
CA GLU A 79 9.12 -22.38 -6.26
C GLU A 79 9.66 -20.95 -6.08
N SER A 80 10.18 -20.35 -7.16
CA SER A 80 10.57 -18.93 -7.15
C SER A 80 9.31 -18.06 -7.10
N LEU A 81 8.81 -17.78 -5.89
CA LEU A 81 7.69 -16.88 -5.70
C LEU A 81 8.13 -15.42 -5.78
N TRP A 82 7.29 -14.61 -6.39
CA TRP A 82 7.41 -13.17 -6.42
C TRP A 82 6.07 -12.52 -6.16
N MET A 83 6.15 -11.25 -5.79
CA MET A 83 5.01 -10.35 -5.72
C MET A 83 5.26 -9.12 -6.58
N GLN A 84 4.18 -8.50 -7.02
CA GLN A 84 4.18 -7.28 -7.81
C GLN A 84 3.14 -6.35 -7.23
N THR A 85 3.47 -5.06 -7.14
CA THR A 85 2.64 -4.08 -6.45
C THR A 85 2.35 -2.89 -7.34
N GLU A 86 1.12 -2.39 -7.32
CA GLU A 86 0.69 -1.34 -8.24
C GLU A 86 -0.17 -0.27 -7.53
N PHE A 87 -0.16 0.95 -8.06
CA PHE A 87 -0.98 2.07 -7.58
C PHE A 87 -1.93 2.56 -8.66
N PHE A 88 -3.21 2.73 -8.31
CA PHE A 88 -4.24 3.14 -9.25
C PHE A 88 -4.96 4.41 -8.83
N LEU A 89 -5.16 5.30 -9.79
CA LEU A 89 -6.06 6.45 -9.72
C LEU A 89 -7.48 6.01 -10.10
N LEU A 90 -8.45 6.15 -9.18
CA LEU A 90 -9.91 6.10 -9.40
C LEU A 90 -10.50 4.81 -10.04
N GLY A 91 -11.58 4.29 -9.45
CA GLY A 91 -12.35 3.16 -10.02
C GLY A 91 -11.91 1.78 -9.50
N LEU A 92 -12.10 0.73 -10.31
CA LEU A 92 -11.58 -0.61 -10.04
C LEU A 92 -10.07 -0.68 -10.40
N PRO A 93 -9.25 -1.52 -9.75
CA PRO A 93 -7.81 -1.62 -10.00
C PRO A 93 -7.42 -2.20 -11.38
N HIS A 94 -7.85 -1.63 -12.51
CA HIS A 94 -7.57 -2.21 -13.82
C HIS A 94 -6.29 -1.63 -14.45
N CYS A 95 -5.33 -2.49 -14.78
CA CYS A 95 -4.16 -2.18 -15.62
C CYS A 95 -4.36 -2.70 -17.04
N THR A 96 -3.98 -1.94 -18.06
CA THR A 96 -3.84 -2.46 -19.44
C THR A 96 -2.38 -2.82 -19.77
N ASN A 97 -1.41 -2.37 -18.96
CA ASN A 97 0.04 -2.52 -19.18
C ASN A 97 0.79 -2.90 -17.88
N SER A 98 0.40 -3.97 -17.19
CA SER A 98 1.05 -4.39 -15.93
C SER A 98 2.37 -5.15 -16.12
N ASP A 99 2.78 -5.43 -17.35
CA ASP A 99 3.91 -6.33 -17.62
C ASP A 99 5.30 -5.73 -17.33
N ASP A 100 5.40 -4.41 -17.12
CA ASP A 100 6.67 -3.69 -16.92
C ASP A 100 7.02 -3.38 -15.44
N LEU A 101 6.22 -3.83 -14.47
CA LEU A 101 6.47 -3.54 -13.05
C LEU A 101 7.47 -4.52 -12.41
N GLU A 102 8.26 -4.01 -11.48
CA GLU A 102 9.30 -4.76 -10.79
C GLU A 102 8.70 -5.89 -9.93
N ARG A 103 9.25 -7.10 -10.09
CA ARG A 103 8.88 -8.28 -9.32
C ARG A 103 9.77 -8.42 -8.11
N ILE A 104 9.17 -8.42 -6.92
CA ILE A 104 9.86 -8.55 -5.65
C ILE A 104 9.90 -10.03 -5.26
N PRO A 105 11.08 -10.66 -5.15
CA PRO A 105 11.17 -12.07 -4.79
C PRO A 105 10.78 -12.30 -3.32
N ILE A 106 10.03 -13.37 -3.06
CA ILE A 106 9.68 -13.81 -1.70
C ILE A 106 10.67 -14.91 -1.30
N GLN A 107 11.70 -14.55 -0.56
CA GLN A 107 12.77 -15.48 -0.14
C GLN A 107 12.64 -15.90 1.34
N THR A 108 11.96 -15.09 2.15
CA THR A 108 11.83 -15.32 3.59
C THR A 108 10.55 -16.11 3.88
N ILE A 109 10.70 -17.28 4.49
CA ILE A 109 9.60 -18.12 4.97
C ILE A 109 9.42 -17.88 6.47
N ALA A 110 8.37 -17.14 6.83
CA ALA A 110 8.05 -16.81 8.22
C ALA A 110 6.56 -16.59 8.41
N LYS A 111 6.13 -16.61 9.68
CA LYS A 111 4.75 -16.24 10.06
C LYS A 111 4.40 -14.84 9.59
N ARG A 112 5.38 -13.93 9.60
CA ARG A 112 5.25 -12.52 9.25
C ARG A 112 6.54 -12.03 8.62
N VAL A 113 6.40 -11.39 7.48
CA VAL A 113 7.45 -10.67 6.77
C VAL A 113 6.88 -9.32 6.36
N THR A 114 7.44 -8.25 6.89
CA THR A 114 7.06 -6.89 6.48
C THR A 114 7.94 -6.49 5.30
N PHE A 115 7.30 -6.09 4.22
CA PHE A 115 7.94 -5.53 3.05
C PHE A 115 7.76 -4.02 3.07
N GLN A 116 8.84 -3.31 2.75
CA GLN A 116 8.81 -1.89 2.42
C GLN A 116 9.12 -1.75 0.94
N VAL A 117 8.21 -1.12 0.20
CA VAL A 117 8.32 -0.91 -1.24
C VAL A 117 8.35 0.57 -1.53
N PHE A 118 9.27 0.95 -2.40
CA PHE A 118 9.42 2.30 -2.92
C PHE A 118 8.97 2.30 -4.39
N PRO A 119 8.25 3.33 -4.84
CA PRO A 119 7.89 3.41 -6.25
C PRO A 119 9.15 3.59 -7.11
N PRO A 120 9.26 2.92 -8.27
CA PRO A 120 10.46 2.99 -9.12
C PRO A 120 10.67 4.37 -9.76
N SER A 121 9.62 5.19 -9.78
CA SER A 121 9.62 6.59 -10.22
C SER A 121 8.69 7.41 -9.31
N PRO A 122 8.92 8.72 -9.12
CA PRO A 122 8.07 9.56 -8.27
C PRO A 122 6.59 9.49 -8.68
N ILE A 123 5.72 9.09 -7.75
CA ILE A 123 4.26 9.09 -7.94
C ILE A 123 3.69 10.25 -7.14
N VAL A 124 3.21 11.28 -7.82
CA VAL A 124 2.56 12.43 -7.17
C VAL A 124 1.07 12.13 -7.02
N LEU A 125 0.60 12.07 -5.78
CA LEU A 125 -0.80 11.86 -5.45
C LEU A 125 -1.53 13.21 -5.41
N GLU A 126 -2.61 13.29 -6.19
CA GLU A 126 -3.60 14.36 -6.13
C GLU A 126 -4.41 14.33 -4.82
N PRO A 127 -4.63 15.47 -4.17
CA PRO A 127 -5.50 15.58 -3.01
C PRO A 127 -6.95 15.27 -3.32
N ALA A 128 -7.72 14.89 -2.29
CA ALA A 128 -9.14 14.52 -2.44
C ALA A 128 -9.41 13.39 -3.45
N THR A 129 -8.38 12.68 -3.91
CA THR A 129 -8.47 11.52 -4.78
C THR A 129 -8.21 10.25 -3.99
N THR A 130 -8.92 9.19 -4.36
CA THR A 130 -8.77 7.86 -3.76
C THR A 130 -7.89 6.99 -4.63
N TYR A 131 -7.04 6.19 -3.99
CA TYR A 131 -6.10 5.28 -4.64
C TYR A 131 -6.26 3.85 -4.15
N TRP A 132 -5.92 2.91 -5.02
CA TRP A 132 -5.75 1.51 -4.66
C TRP A 132 -4.27 1.13 -4.67
N PHE A 133 -3.86 0.36 -3.67
CA PHE A 133 -2.61 -0.38 -3.67
C PHE A 133 -2.92 -1.87 -3.91
N THR A 134 -2.39 -2.45 -4.97
CA THR A 134 -2.59 -3.87 -5.29
C THR A 134 -1.36 -4.69 -4.99
N VAL A 135 -1.58 -5.96 -4.68
CA VAL A 135 -0.53 -6.97 -4.57
C VAL A 135 -0.95 -8.19 -5.39
N HIS A 136 -0.06 -8.58 -6.30
CA HIS A 136 -0.15 -9.74 -7.17
C HIS A 136 0.92 -10.75 -6.77
N SER A 137 0.72 -12.04 -7.06
CA SER A 137 1.75 -13.07 -6.89
C SER A 137 1.61 -14.16 -7.94
N ASN A 138 2.71 -14.83 -8.26
CA ASN A 138 2.73 -16.02 -9.11
C ASN A 138 2.40 -17.33 -8.39
N GLY A 139 2.05 -17.29 -7.10
CA GLY A 139 1.64 -18.47 -6.34
C GLY A 139 0.52 -19.24 -7.04
N LYS A 140 0.69 -20.55 -7.25
CA LYS A 140 -0.22 -21.35 -8.10
C LYS A 140 -1.60 -21.57 -7.48
N THR A 141 -1.68 -21.73 -6.15
CA THR A 141 -2.94 -22.05 -5.46
C THR A 141 -3.08 -21.23 -4.17
N LYS A 142 -4.33 -21.01 -3.72
CA LYS A 142 -4.64 -20.26 -2.49
C LYS A 142 -4.06 -20.87 -1.21
N ASN A 143 -3.74 -22.17 -1.22
CA ASN A 143 -3.20 -22.89 -0.06
C ASN A 143 -1.66 -22.94 -0.09
N LYS A 144 -1.04 -22.42 -1.16
CA LYS A 144 0.41 -22.40 -1.39
C LYS A 144 0.83 -21.02 -1.87
N SER A 145 0.28 -19.99 -1.21
CA SER A 145 0.42 -18.60 -1.59
C SER A 145 0.76 -17.75 -0.39
N PRO A 146 1.48 -16.62 -0.57
CA PRO A 146 1.57 -15.61 0.46
C PRO A 146 0.17 -15.14 0.87
N ILE A 147 0.02 -14.87 2.16
CA ILE A 147 -1.21 -14.32 2.74
C ILE A 147 -0.92 -12.87 3.11
N TRP A 148 -1.65 -11.92 2.56
CA TRP A 148 -1.60 -10.55 3.05
C TRP A 148 -2.38 -10.47 4.36
N LEU A 149 -1.64 -10.33 5.46
CA LEU A 149 -2.20 -10.40 6.80
C LEU A 149 -2.99 -9.15 7.12
N ASP A 150 -4.13 -9.33 7.79
CA ASP A 150 -5.00 -8.24 8.24
C ASP A 150 -4.28 -7.35 9.26
N GLY A 151 -4.47 -6.04 9.11
CA GLY A 151 -4.05 -5.06 10.11
C GLY A 151 -4.91 -5.14 11.37
N THR A 152 -4.41 -4.58 12.46
CA THR A 152 -5.13 -4.58 13.75
C THR A 152 -6.18 -3.47 13.87
N LYS A 153 -6.15 -2.48 12.99
CA LYS A 153 -7.14 -1.41 12.96
C LYS A 153 -8.43 -1.90 12.31
N THR A 154 -9.53 -1.80 13.04
CA THR A 154 -10.86 -2.05 12.50
C THR A 154 -11.47 -0.75 11.97
N PHE A 155 -12.28 -0.87 10.93
CA PHE A 155 -12.98 0.25 10.31
C PHE A 155 -14.49 0.12 10.46
N SER A 156 -15.10 1.14 11.03
CA SER A 156 -16.53 1.28 11.34
C SER A 156 -17.06 2.59 10.77
N THR A 157 -18.37 2.79 10.86
CA THR A 157 -18.99 4.08 10.53
C THR A 157 -18.45 5.24 11.38
N LYS A 158 -17.84 4.96 12.53
CA LYS A 158 -17.24 5.97 13.42
C LYS A 158 -15.91 6.52 12.91
N ASN A 159 -15.03 5.66 12.37
CA ASN A 159 -13.67 6.05 11.97
C ASN A 159 -13.42 5.99 10.45
N ASP A 160 -14.36 5.46 9.68
CA ASP A 160 -14.44 5.53 8.22
C ASP A 160 -15.90 5.78 7.79
N PRO A 161 -16.47 6.95 8.11
CA PRO A 161 -17.87 7.27 7.81
C PRO A 161 -18.16 7.31 6.30
N SER A 162 -17.15 7.63 5.49
CA SER A 162 -17.25 7.68 4.03
C SER A 162 -17.03 6.32 3.36
N LYS A 163 -16.73 5.27 4.13
CA LYS A 163 -16.51 3.88 3.66
C LYS A 163 -15.44 3.80 2.58
N GLU A 164 -14.33 4.50 2.77
CA GLU A 164 -13.23 4.57 1.81
C GLU A 164 -12.19 3.47 2.02
N MET A 165 -12.19 2.78 3.17
CA MET A 165 -11.25 1.69 3.47
C MET A 165 -11.78 0.38 2.91
N LEU A 166 -11.69 0.24 1.59
CA LEU A 166 -12.22 -0.90 0.86
C LEU A 166 -11.12 -1.92 0.53
N VAL A 167 -11.54 -3.17 0.38
CA VAL A 167 -10.69 -4.26 -0.10
C VAL A 167 -11.32 -4.75 -1.40
N ALA A 168 -10.51 -5.02 -2.41
CA ALA A 168 -10.96 -5.65 -3.65
C ALA A 168 -10.13 -6.90 -3.95
N TYR A 169 -10.72 -7.80 -4.72
CA TYR A 169 -10.08 -9.04 -5.15
C TYR A 169 -10.28 -9.23 -6.64
N THR A 170 -9.35 -9.92 -7.30
CA THR A 170 -9.63 -10.42 -8.64
C THR A 170 -10.36 -11.75 -8.61
N GLU A 171 -11.30 -11.91 -9.54
CA GLU A 171 -11.82 -13.18 -10.02
C GLU A 171 -11.38 -13.34 -11.47
N GLY A 172 -10.26 -14.03 -11.69
CA GLY A 172 -9.55 -13.99 -12.98
C GLY A 172 -8.92 -12.61 -13.20
N ASP A 173 -9.28 -11.95 -14.30
CA ASP A 173 -8.78 -10.62 -14.66
C ASP A 173 -9.72 -9.47 -14.23
N THR A 174 -10.89 -9.81 -13.64
CA THR A 174 -11.88 -8.81 -13.23
C THR A 174 -11.78 -8.53 -11.74
N TRP A 175 -11.76 -7.25 -11.37
CA TRP A 175 -11.81 -6.85 -9.96
C TRP A 175 -13.23 -6.73 -9.43
N ALA A 176 -13.43 -7.20 -8.21
CA ALA A 176 -14.64 -7.01 -7.45
C ALA A 176 -14.29 -6.43 -6.07
N VAL A 177 -14.96 -5.34 -5.70
CA VAL A 177 -14.87 -4.79 -4.34
C VAL A 177 -15.58 -5.75 -3.39
N ALA A 178 -14.89 -6.14 -2.32
CA ALA A 178 -15.46 -6.97 -1.28
C ALA A 178 -16.70 -6.27 -0.71
N ALA A 179 -17.81 -7.00 -0.57
CA ALA A 179 -18.99 -6.48 0.12
C ALA A 179 -18.56 -6.05 1.53
N ALA A 180 -18.58 -4.73 1.78
CA ALA A 180 -18.11 -4.17 3.02
C ALA A 180 -18.99 -4.64 4.18
N PRO A 181 -18.44 -5.32 5.22
CA PRO A 181 -19.13 -5.40 6.50
C PRO A 181 -19.49 -3.99 6.95
N THR A 182 -20.71 -3.74 7.40
CA THR A 182 -21.10 -2.37 7.78
C THR A 182 -20.36 -1.87 9.01
N GLU A 183 -19.82 -2.78 9.83
CA GLU A 183 -19.10 -2.52 11.07
C GLU A 183 -17.89 -3.46 11.22
N ASP A 184 -16.89 -3.04 12.00
CA ASP A 184 -15.68 -3.81 12.36
C ASP A 184 -14.95 -4.49 11.20
N ARG A 185 -14.77 -3.75 10.10
CA ARG A 185 -14.05 -4.23 8.92
C ARG A 185 -12.56 -4.35 9.19
N PHE A 186 -12.00 -5.49 8.86
CA PHE A 186 -10.56 -5.67 8.73
C PHE A 186 -10.11 -5.33 7.32
N VAL A 187 -8.94 -4.71 7.23
CA VAL A 187 -8.25 -4.40 5.98
C VAL A 187 -6.85 -5.00 6.10
N PRO A 188 -6.29 -5.56 5.01
CA PRO A 188 -4.89 -5.98 4.99
C PRO A 188 -3.93 -4.91 5.53
N SER A 189 -2.88 -5.36 6.22
CA SER A 189 -1.89 -4.50 6.85
C SER A 189 -1.19 -3.64 5.80
N LEU A 190 -1.36 -2.33 5.92
CA LEU A 190 -0.89 -1.37 4.95
C LEU A 190 -0.61 -0.05 5.66
N GLN A 191 0.59 0.49 5.43
CA GLN A 191 0.98 1.82 5.83
C GLN A 191 1.52 2.57 4.61
N VAL A 192 1.07 3.80 4.40
CA VAL A 192 1.45 4.64 3.26
C VAL A 192 2.14 5.89 3.79
N GLY A 193 3.41 6.06 3.44
CA GLY A 193 4.22 7.23 3.73
C GLY A 193 4.34 8.13 2.51
N LEU A 194 3.99 9.40 2.65
CA LEU A 194 4.13 10.40 1.59
C LEU A 194 5.14 11.47 2.00
N VAL A 195 5.88 12.00 1.04
CA VAL A 195 6.76 13.13 1.22
C VAL A 195 6.12 14.39 0.66
N ARG A 196 6.29 15.48 1.40
CA ARG A 196 5.96 16.82 0.93
C ARG A 196 7.09 17.34 0.03
N SER A 197 6.75 17.61 -1.22
CA SER A 197 7.60 18.33 -2.15
C SER A 197 7.33 19.82 -1.99
N CYS A 198 8.02 20.43 -1.03
CA CYS A 198 8.21 21.87 -0.93
C CYS A 198 9.73 22.10 -0.94
#